data_AF-A0AA95FGB3-F1
#
_entry.id   AF-A0AA95FGB3-F1
#
_cell.length_a   1.000
_cell.length_b   1.000
_cell.length_c   1.000
_cell.angle_alpha   90.00
_cell.angle_beta   90.00
_cell.angle_gamma   90.00
#
_symmetry.space_group_name_H-M   'P 1'
#
loop_
_entity.id
_entity.type
_entity.pdbx_description
1 polymer ?
#
loop_
_entity_poly.entity_id
_entity_poly.type
_entity_poly.pdbx_seq_one_letter_code
_entity_poly.pdbx_strand_id
1 'polypeptide(L)'
;METTILKIIICSGILLGFYYLFLAKERTFVFNRFFLIFALVFSYAVPFIIIPTQQKAPEEKILFGDEKILQTVSYSQIPVSEQTFDYASLILPVYLLISGILLCKLLFSIYKIKSLKGSKVIYRNRAIKVLENNIPPFSFMNTIYISKDYFKDGNIENNIFLHEEIHVKQKHTADVLFTEILKILLWFNPFVYFYKKAMVTNHEFIADEQVIYNNKNIRNYQELILKEILKQQDLNLIHQFNFNNTKKRFIMMTSKNSKFAKAKKYLTIPAFTALTLIFAEKAYANNMPETENKNSNSLQSAYNTTKSYHAQKDPDFKVQQEGLPNDLKTDTTPKKTKVTAKLQEIKNTNGDNTVTDLAIAPPTAPIENFVQAEFPGGNHELRKQFGNAFNSSVFGKDERGNMKADIYVSIDENGKTTNIKADGNTSTLNNEAVRTMKEVVSNKTWKPATENGNPIPSTFRLPISFNIQ
;
A
#
# COMPACT_ATOMS: atom_id res chain seq x y z
N MET A 1 -1.31 -9.76 -29.04
CA MET A 1 -1.86 -8.47 -28.53
C MET A 1 -3.32 -8.63 -28.08
N GLU A 2 -4.18 -9.24 -28.91
CA GLU A 2 -5.60 -9.48 -28.58
C GLU A 2 -5.80 -10.31 -27.31
N THR A 3 -5.03 -11.39 -27.15
CA THR A 3 -5.06 -12.25 -25.95
C THR A 3 -4.70 -11.46 -24.69
N THR A 4 -3.71 -10.56 -24.76
CA THR A 4 -3.30 -9.69 -23.65
C THR A 4 -4.41 -8.71 -23.25
N ILE A 5 -5.06 -8.07 -24.21
CA ILE A 5 -6.18 -7.15 -23.95
C ILE A 5 -7.32 -7.88 -23.24
N LEU A 6 -7.67 -9.09 -23.71
CA LEU A 6 -8.71 -9.90 -23.10
C LEU A 6 -8.33 -10.31 -21.66
N LYS A 7 -7.07 -10.74 -21.43
CA LYS A 7 -6.53 -11.04 -20.09
C LYS A 7 -6.70 -9.83 -19.15
N ILE A 8 -6.39 -8.61 -19.60
CA ILE A 8 -6.53 -7.37 -18.81
C ILE A 8 -8.01 -7.12 -18.44
N ILE A 9 -8.91 -7.18 -19.43
CA ILE A 9 -10.33 -6.91 -19.21
C ILE A 9 -10.92 -7.91 -18.20
N ILE A 10 -10.70 -9.21 -18.41
CA ILE A 10 -11.21 -10.27 -17.54
C ILE A 10 -10.62 -10.13 -16.13
N CYS A 11 -9.31 -9.98 -15.99
CA CYS A 11 -8.64 -9.84 -14.69
C CYS A 11 -9.16 -8.62 -13.92
N SER A 12 -9.30 -7.47 -14.61
CA SER A 12 -9.83 -6.25 -14.00
C SER A 12 -11.28 -6.43 -13.51
N GLY A 13 -12.11 -7.15 -14.28
CA GLY A 13 -13.48 -7.48 -13.92
C GLY A 13 -13.59 -8.44 -12.74
N ILE A 14 -12.78 -9.49 -12.68
CA ILE A 14 -12.74 -10.44 -11.56
C ILE A 14 -12.37 -9.73 -10.25
N LEU A 15 -11.31 -8.92 -10.28
CA LEU A 15 -10.85 -8.18 -9.09
C LEU A 15 -11.88 -7.13 -8.62
N LEU A 16 -12.56 -6.49 -9.56
CA LEU A 16 -13.65 -5.58 -9.23
C LEU A 16 -14.85 -6.32 -8.63
N GLY A 17 -15.17 -7.50 -9.18
CA GLY A 17 -16.18 -8.40 -8.62
C GLY A 17 -15.84 -8.82 -7.20
N PHE A 18 -14.59 -9.21 -6.96
CA PHE A 18 -14.08 -9.53 -5.63
C PHE A 18 -14.29 -8.35 -4.66
N TYR A 19 -13.96 -7.13 -5.08
CA TYR A 19 -14.23 -5.93 -4.27
C TYR A 19 -15.71 -5.82 -3.89
N TYR A 20 -16.63 -5.90 -4.85
CA TYR A 20 -18.06 -5.74 -4.56
C TYR A 20 -18.66 -6.88 -3.71
N LEU A 21 -18.15 -8.10 -3.86
CA LEU A 21 -18.60 -9.27 -3.11
C LEU A 21 -18.11 -9.26 -1.65
N PHE A 22 -16.82 -8.96 -1.45
CA PHE A 22 -16.17 -9.15 -0.14
C PHE A 22 -15.85 -7.86 0.60
N LEU A 23 -15.43 -6.80 -0.09
CA LEU A 23 -14.83 -5.62 0.54
C LEU A 23 -15.75 -4.39 0.60
N ALA A 24 -16.60 -4.18 -0.42
CA ALA A 24 -17.42 -2.98 -0.55
C ALA A 24 -18.48 -2.82 0.55
N LYS A 25 -18.83 -3.90 1.24
CA LYS A 25 -19.78 -3.92 2.36
C LYS A 25 -19.11 -3.75 3.73
N GLU A 26 -17.78 -3.76 3.77
CA GLU A 26 -17.02 -3.63 5.01
C GLU A 26 -16.55 -2.18 5.18
N ARG A 27 -16.57 -1.71 6.43
CA ARG A 27 -15.97 -0.46 6.91
C ARG A 27 -14.46 -0.60 7.05
N THR A 28 -13.81 -0.90 5.95
CA THR A 28 -12.36 -1.00 5.83
C THR A 28 -11.86 -0.08 4.72
N PHE A 29 -12.36 1.16 4.71
CA PHE A 29 -12.28 2.06 3.55
C PHE A 29 -10.85 2.41 3.15
N VAL A 30 -9.94 2.56 4.10
CA VAL A 30 -8.52 2.79 3.80
C VAL A 30 -7.91 1.59 3.07
N PHE A 31 -8.19 0.36 3.52
CA PHE A 31 -7.75 -0.85 2.80
C PHE A 31 -8.40 -0.95 1.41
N ASN A 32 -9.70 -0.68 1.32
CA ASN A 32 -10.45 -0.70 0.07
C ASN A 32 -9.88 0.29 -0.96
N ARG A 33 -9.45 1.49 -0.52
CA ARG A 33 -8.79 2.49 -1.35
C ARG A 33 -7.54 1.92 -2.01
N PHE A 34 -6.62 1.38 -1.20
CA PHE A 34 -5.37 0.80 -1.71
C PHE A 34 -5.62 -0.46 -2.55
N PHE A 35 -6.58 -1.30 -2.15
CA PHE A 35 -6.99 -2.46 -2.93
C PHE A 35 -7.45 -2.05 -4.32
N LEU A 36 -8.34 -1.05 -4.44
CA LEU A 36 -8.88 -0.63 -5.73
C LEU A 36 -7.80 -0.07 -6.67
N ILE A 37 -6.84 0.71 -6.15
CA ILE A 37 -5.71 1.22 -6.93
C ILE A 37 -4.82 0.07 -7.37
N PHE A 38 -4.41 -0.78 -6.42
CA PHE A 38 -3.52 -1.89 -6.68
C PHE A 38 -4.13 -2.90 -7.64
N ALA A 39 -5.39 -3.30 -7.44
CA ALA A 39 -6.10 -4.23 -8.30
C ALA A 39 -6.17 -3.75 -9.76
N LEU A 40 -6.42 -2.46 -9.96
CA LEU A 40 -6.46 -1.89 -11.30
C LEU A 40 -5.08 -1.93 -11.98
N VAL A 41 -4.03 -1.50 -11.28
CA VAL A 41 -2.64 -1.54 -11.80
C VAL A 41 -2.19 -2.99 -12.03
N PHE A 42 -2.47 -3.88 -11.09
CA PHE A 42 -2.15 -5.31 -11.14
C PHE A 42 -2.81 -5.97 -12.36
N SER A 43 -4.09 -5.68 -12.63
CA SER A 43 -4.80 -6.26 -13.78
C SER A 43 -4.12 -5.94 -15.12
N TYR A 44 -3.44 -4.80 -15.20
CA TYR A 44 -2.65 -4.40 -16.35
C TYR A 44 -1.25 -5.03 -16.35
N ALA A 45 -0.59 -5.09 -15.20
CA ALA A 45 0.79 -5.57 -15.10
C ALA A 45 0.93 -7.09 -15.25
N VAL A 46 -0.02 -7.88 -14.75
CA VAL A 46 0.09 -9.35 -14.66
C VAL A 46 0.33 -10.06 -15.99
N PRO A 47 -0.36 -9.72 -17.09
CA PRO A 47 -0.12 -10.38 -18.37
C PRO A 47 1.31 -10.20 -18.92
N PHE A 48 2.09 -9.27 -18.37
CA PHE A 48 3.49 -9.04 -18.73
C PHE A 48 4.48 -9.72 -17.79
N ILE A 49 4.01 -10.40 -16.73
CA ILE A 49 4.85 -11.21 -15.85
C ILE A 49 5.13 -12.53 -16.56
N ILE A 50 6.40 -12.91 -16.66
CA ILE A 50 6.83 -14.16 -17.26
C ILE A 50 7.17 -15.16 -16.17
N ILE A 51 6.53 -16.33 -16.20
CA ILE A 51 6.79 -17.45 -15.30
C ILE A 51 7.46 -18.57 -16.11
N PRO A 52 8.72 -18.93 -15.80
CA PRO A 52 9.37 -20.08 -16.43
C PRO A 52 8.67 -21.37 -15.99
N THR A 53 8.30 -22.21 -16.95
CA THR A 53 7.69 -23.52 -16.70
C THR A 53 8.52 -24.62 -17.36
N GLN A 54 8.67 -25.72 -16.64
CA GLN A 54 9.33 -26.95 -17.12
C GLN A 54 8.39 -27.82 -17.97
N GLN A 55 7.14 -27.37 -18.21
CA GLN A 55 6.23 -28.07 -19.10
C GLN A 55 6.71 -27.92 -20.56
N LYS A 56 6.55 -28.97 -21.36
CA LYS A 56 6.71 -28.89 -22.82
C LYS A 56 5.54 -28.05 -23.37
N ALA A 57 5.77 -27.23 -24.39
CA ALA A 57 4.69 -26.51 -25.06
C ALA A 57 3.59 -27.49 -25.50
N PRO A 58 2.30 -27.13 -25.43
CA PRO A 58 1.23 -27.97 -25.95
C PRO A 58 1.52 -28.32 -27.41
N GLU A 59 1.59 -29.62 -27.73
CA GLU A 59 1.73 -30.07 -29.12
C GLU A 59 0.50 -29.59 -29.90
N GLU A 60 0.71 -28.72 -30.90
CA GLU A 60 -0.33 -28.35 -31.85
C GLU A 60 -0.78 -29.64 -32.54
N LYS A 61 -2.02 -30.07 -32.25
CA LYS A 61 -2.64 -31.16 -32.99
C LYS A 61 -2.91 -30.66 -34.40
N ILE A 62 -2.01 -30.97 -35.33
CA ILE A 62 -2.27 -30.86 -36.76
C ILE A 62 -3.42 -31.82 -37.06
N LEU A 63 -4.61 -31.25 -37.30
CA LEU A 63 -5.74 -32.00 -37.81
C LEU A 63 -5.47 -32.23 -39.30
N PHE A 64 -4.95 -33.41 -39.65
CA PHE A 64 -4.90 -33.83 -41.05
C PHE A 64 -6.34 -34.05 -41.53
N GLY A 65 -6.94 -33.03 -42.14
CA GLY A 65 -8.14 -33.19 -42.94
C GLY A 65 -7.76 -33.91 -44.22
N ASP A 66 -8.54 -34.92 -44.61
CA ASP A 66 -8.33 -35.70 -45.83
C ASP A 66 -8.17 -34.80 -47.06
N GLU A 67 -6.93 -34.62 -47.52
CA GLU A 67 -6.65 -33.98 -48.79
C GLU A 67 -7.09 -34.91 -49.92
N LYS A 68 -8.30 -34.67 -50.45
CA LYS A 68 -8.59 -35.05 -51.83
C LYS A 68 -7.59 -34.32 -52.72
N ILE A 69 -6.67 -35.08 -53.31
CA ILE A 69 -5.75 -34.63 -54.35
C ILE A 69 -6.60 -34.11 -55.52
N LEU A 70 -6.80 -32.79 -55.57
CA LEU A 70 -7.25 -32.09 -56.76
C LEU A 70 -6.01 -31.52 -57.44
N GLN A 71 -5.61 -32.18 -58.52
CA GLN A 71 -4.56 -31.75 -59.41
C GLN A 71 -4.96 -30.39 -60.00
N THR A 72 -4.38 -29.31 -59.49
CA THR A 72 -4.63 -27.95 -59.99
C THR A 72 -3.58 -27.63 -61.06
N VAL A 73 -4.05 -27.51 -62.30
CA VAL A 73 -3.26 -27.03 -63.44
C VAL A 73 -2.86 -25.58 -63.17
N SER A 74 -1.56 -25.28 -63.17
CA SER A 74 -1.04 -23.92 -63.03
C SER A 74 -1.37 -23.09 -64.27
N TYR A 75 -2.34 -22.19 -64.13
CA TYR A 75 -2.43 -21.01 -65.00
C TYR A 75 -1.56 -19.92 -64.40
N SER A 76 -0.60 -19.40 -65.17
CA SER A 76 0.14 -18.19 -64.80
C SER A 76 -0.83 -17.02 -64.69
N GLN A 77 -1.19 -16.66 -63.46
CA GLN A 77 -1.89 -15.42 -63.18
C GLN A 77 -0.85 -14.30 -63.08
N ILE A 78 -1.06 -13.24 -63.86
CA ILE A 78 -0.35 -11.97 -63.71
C ILE A 78 -0.65 -11.44 -62.31
N PRO A 79 0.33 -11.05 -61.49
CA PRO A 79 0.06 -10.51 -60.17
C PRO A 79 -0.61 -9.14 -60.35
N VAL A 80 -1.94 -9.12 -60.21
CA VAL A 80 -2.65 -7.88 -59.91
C VAL A 80 -2.28 -7.54 -58.47
N SER A 81 -1.44 -6.52 -58.31
CA SER A 81 -1.16 -5.92 -57.01
C SER A 81 -2.43 -5.24 -56.52
N GLU A 82 -3.32 -5.98 -55.87
CA GLU A 82 -4.34 -5.39 -55.02
C GLU A 82 -3.60 -4.63 -53.91
N GLN A 83 -3.63 -3.29 -53.97
CA GLN A 83 -3.27 -2.47 -52.82
C GLN A 83 -4.34 -2.66 -51.76
N THR A 84 -4.22 -3.75 -50.99
CA THR A 84 -5.04 -3.96 -49.81
C THR A 84 -4.55 -2.98 -48.75
N PHE A 85 -5.42 -2.05 -48.35
CA PHE A 85 -5.12 -1.13 -47.26
C PHE A 85 -4.99 -1.94 -45.96
N ASP A 86 -3.81 -1.95 -45.35
CA ASP A 86 -3.59 -2.65 -44.09
C ASP A 86 -4.29 -1.92 -42.94
N TYR A 87 -5.49 -2.37 -42.60
CA TYR A 87 -6.27 -1.85 -41.47
C TYR A 87 -5.53 -1.97 -40.12
N ALA A 88 -4.55 -2.87 -39.98
CA ALA A 88 -3.78 -3.01 -38.74
C ALA A 88 -2.90 -1.78 -38.49
N SER A 89 -2.37 -1.16 -39.55
CA SER A 89 -1.59 0.07 -39.47
C SER A 89 -2.36 1.27 -38.90
N LEU A 90 -3.70 1.22 -38.93
CA LEU A 90 -4.60 2.29 -38.48
C LEU A 90 -4.95 2.19 -36.99
N ILE A 91 -4.66 1.06 -36.32
CA ILE A 91 -5.00 0.84 -34.91
C ILE A 91 -4.26 1.83 -33.99
N LEU A 92 -2.95 1.98 -34.17
CA LEU A 92 -2.13 2.87 -33.34
C LEU A 92 -2.51 4.36 -33.47
N PRO A 93 -2.65 4.95 -34.68
CA PRO A 93 -3.05 6.35 -34.80
C PRO A 93 -4.46 6.61 -34.24
N VAL A 94 -5.42 5.70 -34.43
CA VAL A 94 -6.76 5.84 -33.82
C VAL A 94 -6.68 5.78 -32.31
N TYR A 95 -5.90 4.84 -31.75
CA TYR A 95 -5.71 4.75 -30.32
C TYR A 95 -5.10 6.05 -29.74
N LEU A 96 -4.09 6.60 -30.39
CA LEU A 96 -3.46 7.87 -29.98
C LEU A 96 -4.41 9.06 -30.14
N LEU A 97 -5.22 9.11 -31.20
CA LEU A 97 -6.22 10.15 -31.43
C LEU A 97 -7.26 10.18 -30.29
N ILE A 98 -7.86 9.03 -29.98
CA ILE A 98 -8.88 8.93 -28.91
C ILE A 98 -8.26 9.29 -27.56
N SER A 99 -7.08 8.74 -27.26
CA SER A 99 -6.35 9.05 -26.02
C SER A 99 -6.02 10.54 -25.92
N GLY A 100 -5.60 11.17 -27.03
CA GLY A 100 -5.31 12.60 -27.11
C GLY A 100 -6.54 13.47 -26.84
N ILE A 101 -7.70 13.13 -27.42
CA ILE A 101 -8.97 13.83 -27.17
C ILE A 101 -9.35 13.74 -25.68
N LEU A 102 -9.24 12.55 -25.08
CA LEU A 102 -9.54 12.35 -23.66
C LEU A 102 -8.56 13.10 -22.75
N LEU A 103 -7.28 13.17 -23.12
CA LEU A 103 -6.27 13.95 -22.41
C LEU A 103 -6.58 15.46 -22.47
N CYS A 104 -6.89 16.00 -23.65
CA CYS A 104 -7.31 17.39 -23.80
C CYS A 104 -8.54 17.71 -22.95
N LYS A 105 -9.52 16.80 -22.92
CA LYS A 105 -10.72 16.92 -22.05
C LYS A 105 -10.36 16.98 -20.56
N LEU A 106 -9.41 16.15 -20.10
CA LEU A 106 -8.92 16.17 -18.72
C LEU A 106 -8.22 17.49 -18.40
N LEU A 107 -7.30 17.95 -19.26
CA LEU A 107 -6.57 19.21 -19.08
C LEU A 107 -7.52 20.41 -19.05
N PHE A 108 -8.51 20.44 -19.96
CA PHE A 108 -9.54 21.48 -19.98
C PHE A 108 -10.38 21.47 -18.69
N SER A 109 -10.72 20.29 -18.16
CA SER A 109 -11.46 20.18 -16.89
C SER A 109 -10.66 20.74 -15.72
N ILE A 110 -9.37 20.45 -15.64
CA ILE A 110 -8.46 21.00 -14.61
C ILE A 110 -8.33 22.51 -14.77
N TYR A 111 -8.16 23.00 -16.01
CA TYR A 111 -8.11 24.43 -16.32
C TYR A 111 -9.39 25.14 -15.86
N LYS A 112 -10.57 24.59 -16.17
CA LYS A 112 -11.87 25.13 -15.78
C LYS A 112 -11.99 25.30 -14.26
N ILE A 113 -11.57 24.30 -13.48
CA ILE A 113 -11.59 24.36 -12.00
C ILE A 113 -10.64 25.47 -11.49
N LYS A 114 -9.43 25.57 -12.04
CA LYS A 114 -8.45 26.59 -11.64
C LYS A 114 -8.90 28.01 -12.04
N SER A 115 -9.58 28.13 -13.16
CA SER A 115 -10.09 29.38 -13.75
C SER A 115 -11.33 29.95 -13.05
N LEU A 116 -11.99 29.20 -12.16
CA LEU A 116 -13.14 29.69 -11.40
C LEU A 116 -12.82 31.02 -10.68
N LYS A 117 -13.68 32.02 -10.83
CA LYS A 117 -13.51 33.33 -10.19
C LYS A 117 -13.90 33.28 -8.71
N GLY A 118 -13.15 34.00 -7.88
CA GLY A 118 -13.39 34.03 -6.43
C GLY A 118 -12.21 34.59 -5.64
N SER A 119 -12.47 34.97 -4.39
CA SER A 119 -11.44 35.46 -3.46
C SER A 119 -10.77 34.31 -2.72
N LYS A 120 -9.48 34.44 -2.43
CA LYS A 120 -8.73 33.46 -1.61
C LYS A 120 -8.73 33.93 -0.15
N VAL A 121 -9.11 33.04 0.76
CA VAL A 121 -9.14 33.28 2.20
C VAL A 121 -8.48 32.10 2.90
N ILE A 122 -7.84 32.34 4.04
CA ILE A 122 -7.35 31.27 4.92
C ILE A 122 -8.35 31.11 6.05
N TYR A 123 -8.90 29.90 6.21
CA TYR A 123 -9.83 29.56 7.29
C TYR A 123 -9.32 28.30 7.99
N ARG A 124 -9.12 28.36 9.31
CA ARG A 124 -8.59 27.25 10.13
C ARG A 124 -7.32 26.60 9.53
N ASN A 125 -6.35 27.43 9.14
CA ASN A 125 -5.09 27.00 8.51
C ASN A 125 -5.28 26.22 7.18
N ARG A 126 -6.38 26.46 6.47
CA ARG A 126 -6.67 25.86 5.16
C ARG A 126 -6.96 26.96 4.13
N ALA A 127 -6.40 26.79 2.93
CA ALA A 127 -6.71 27.66 1.80
C ALA A 127 -8.13 27.38 1.29
N ILE A 128 -8.97 28.41 1.31
CA ILE A 128 -10.33 28.39 0.78
C ILE A 128 -10.44 29.39 -0.37
N LYS A 129 -11.09 28.98 -1.45
CA LYS A 129 -11.47 29.86 -2.55
C LYS A 129 -12.98 30.09 -2.51
N VAL A 130 -13.38 31.30 -2.13
CA VAL A 130 -14.78 31.71 -2.04
C VAL A 130 -15.27 32.12 -3.43
N LEU A 131 -16.15 31.31 -4.00
CA LEU A 131 -16.67 31.42 -5.36
C LEU A 131 -17.85 32.39 -5.43
N GLU A 132 -17.93 33.14 -6.53
CA GLU A 132 -19.08 34.01 -6.83
C GLU A 132 -20.31 33.23 -7.28
N ASN A 133 -20.10 32.06 -7.90
CA ASN A 133 -21.17 31.22 -8.41
C ASN A 133 -21.73 30.33 -7.30
N ASN A 134 -23.05 30.08 -7.31
CA ASN A 134 -23.70 29.17 -6.38
C ASN A 134 -23.45 27.70 -6.76
N ILE A 135 -22.26 27.21 -6.43
CA ILE A 135 -21.84 25.83 -6.64
C ILE A 135 -21.69 25.17 -5.27
N PRO A 136 -22.05 23.87 -5.12
CA PRO A 136 -21.82 23.11 -3.90
C PRO A 136 -20.35 23.14 -3.48
N PRO A 137 -20.04 23.04 -2.17
CA PRO A 137 -18.69 22.88 -1.68
C PRO A 137 -18.00 21.69 -2.34
N PHE A 138 -16.75 21.87 -2.73
CA PHE A 138 -15.90 20.77 -3.20
C PHE A 138 -14.43 21.08 -2.96
N SER A 139 -13.61 20.04 -2.97
CA SER A 139 -12.17 20.16 -2.76
C SER A 139 -11.39 19.71 -3.97
N PHE A 140 -10.35 20.48 -4.31
CA PHE A 140 -9.45 20.14 -5.41
C PHE A 140 -8.00 20.46 -5.05
N MET A 141 -7.15 19.43 -5.10
CA MET A 141 -5.75 19.48 -4.68
C MET A 141 -5.61 19.94 -3.22
N ASN A 142 -5.04 21.12 -2.96
CA ASN A 142 -4.81 21.64 -1.61
C ASN A 142 -5.76 22.77 -1.22
N THR A 143 -6.84 22.96 -1.99
CA THR A 143 -7.77 24.10 -1.85
C THR A 143 -9.20 23.61 -1.75
N ILE A 144 -9.95 24.17 -0.81
CA ILE A 144 -11.39 23.98 -0.68
C ILE A 144 -12.12 25.11 -1.42
N TYR A 145 -13.12 24.78 -2.24
CA TYR A 145 -13.90 25.71 -3.05
C TYR A 145 -15.31 25.77 -2.49
N ILE A 146 -15.78 26.96 -2.13
CA ILE A 146 -17.05 27.17 -1.42
C ILE A 146 -17.72 28.41 -1.99
N SER A 147 -19.03 28.39 -2.27
CA SER A 147 -19.74 29.60 -2.72
C SER A 147 -20.00 30.58 -1.57
N LYS A 148 -20.22 31.86 -1.90
CA LYS A 148 -20.55 32.91 -0.90
C LYS A 148 -21.70 32.52 0.03
N ASP A 149 -22.69 31.75 -0.45
CA ASP A 149 -23.83 31.27 0.35
C ASP A 149 -23.44 30.42 1.56
N TYR A 150 -22.30 29.73 1.50
CA TYR A 150 -21.80 28.86 2.55
C TYR A 150 -20.78 29.55 3.46
N PHE A 151 -20.31 30.74 3.07
CA PHE A 151 -19.35 31.54 3.83
C PHE A 151 -20.07 32.77 4.41
N LYS A 152 -20.95 32.52 5.37
CA LYS A 152 -21.74 33.56 6.05
C LYS A 152 -21.04 34.00 7.32
N ASP A 153 -20.94 35.31 7.54
CA ASP A 153 -20.35 35.91 8.75
C ASP A 153 -18.95 35.38 9.08
N GLY A 154 -18.15 35.10 8.05
CA GLY A 154 -16.80 34.55 8.19
C GLY A 154 -16.74 33.08 8.65
N ASN A 155 -17.88 32.37 8.67
CA ASN A 155 -17.99 31.00 9.13
C ASN A 155 -18.57 30.06 8.07
N ILE A 156 -18.20 28.78 8.21
CA ILE A 156 -18.66 27.67 7.38
C ILE A 156 -19.25 26.64 8.33
N GLU A 157 -20.32 25.96 7.92
CA GLU A 157 -20.85 24.83 8.67
C GLU A 157 -19.74 23.78 8.89
N ASN A 158 -19.58 23.34 10.14
CA ASN A 158 -18.41 22.60 10.58
C ASN A 158 -18.28 21.21 9.91
N ASN A 159 -19.40 20.51 9.70
CA ASN A 159 -19.39 19.21 9.03
C ASN A 159 -19.02 19.32 7.55
N ILE A 160 -19.50 20.36 6.83
CA ILE A 160 -19.13 20.65 5.44
C ILE A 160 -17.64 20.94 5.38
N PHE A 161 -17.14 21.87 6.20
CA PHE A 161 -15.72 22.22 6.20
C PHE A 161 -14.85 21.00 6.51
N LEU A 162 -15.21 20.21 7.54
CA LEU A 162 -14.44 19.02 7.91
C LEU A 162 -14.46 17.96 6.80
N HIS A 163 -15.62 17.70 6.18
CA HIS A 163 -15.74 16.74 5.06
C HIS A 163 -14.80 17.12 3.91
N GLU A 164 -14.87 18.37 3.47
CA GLU A 164 -14.01 18.90 2.41
C GLU A 164 -12.53 18.89 2.81
N GLU A 165 -12.22 19.24 4.06
CA GLU A 165 -10.86 19.17 4.57
C GLU A 165 -10.29 17.75 4.53
N ILE A 166 -11.11 16.72 4.81
CA ILE A 166 -10.65 15.33 4.71
C ILE A 166 -10.28 14.96 3.28
N HIS A 167 -11.01 15.42 2.26
CA HIS A 167 -10.62 15.18 0.86
C HIS A 167 -9.25 15.77 0.53
N VAL A 168 -8.95 16.96 1.05
CA VAL A 168 -7.64 17.60 0.90
C VAL A 168 -6.57 16.82 1.65
N LYS A 169 -6.78 16.55 2.95
CA LYS A 169 -5.80 15.85 3.83
C LYS A 169 -5.45 14.45 3.31
N GLN A 170 -6.45 13.71 2.82
CA GLN A 170 -6.27 12.36 2.28
C GLN A 170 -5.77 12.36 0.83
N LYS A 171 -5.64 13.53 0.19
CA LYS A 171 -5.24 13.70 -1.21
C LYS A 171 -6.13 12.93 -2.19
N HIS A 172 -7.44 12.88 -1.94
CA HIS A 172 -8.40 12.14 -2.78
C HIS A 172 -8.40 12.61 -4.25
N THR A 173 -8.08 13.89 -4.50
CA THR A 173 -7.91 14.40 -5.87
C THR A 173 -6.82 13.64 -6.64
N ALA A 174 -5.73 13.23 -5.98
CA ALA A 174 -4.63 12.52 -6.63
C ALA A 174 -5.09 11.16 -7.19
N ASP A 175 -5.86 10.42 -6.42
CA ASP A 175 -6.40 9.11 -6.83
C ASP A 175 -7.41 9.26 -7.98
N VAL A 176 -8.24 10.31 -7.94
CA VAL A 176 -9.18 10.60 -9.04
C VAL A 176 -8.43 10.98 -10.32
N LEU A 177 -7.39 11.81 -10.23
CA LEU A 177 -6.56 12.15 -11.39
C LEU A 177 -5.81 10.92 -11.92
N PHE A 178 -5.27 10.08 -11.04
CA PHE A 178 -4.62 8.83 -11.41
C PHE A 178 -5.57 7.90 -12.16
N THR A 179 -6.79 7.70 -11.66
CA THR A 179 -7.81 6.90 -12.35
C THR A 179 -8.29 7.53 -13.66
N GLU A 180 -8.33 8.86 -13.78
CA GLU A 180 -8.58 9.54 -15.05
C GLU A 180 -7.46 9.33 -16.08
N ILE A 181 -6.19 9.34 -15.64
CA ILE A 181 -5.05 9.02 -16.51
C ILE A 181 -5.15 7.57 -16.99
N LEU A 182 -5.44 6.62 -16.08
CA LEU A 182 -5.65 5.23 -16.46
C LEU A 182 -6.85 5.05 -17.39
N LYS A 183 -7.93 5.83 -17.22
CA LYS A 183 -9.07 5.84 -18.16
C LYS A 183 -8.67 6.30 -19.57
N ILE A 184 -7.73 7.24 -19.68
CA ILE A 184 -7.22 7.70 -20.98
C ILE A 184 -6.45 6.56 -21.66
N LEU A 185 -5.59 5.85 -20.91
CA LEU A 185 -4.80 4.73 -21.45
C LEU A 185 -5.64 3.46 -21.69
N LEU A 186 -6.65 3.22 -20.86
CA LEU A 186 -7.45 2.00 -20.85
C LEU A 186 -8.89 2.30 -21.27
N TRP A 187 -9.09 3.25 -22.18
CA TRP A 187 -10.42 3.74 -22.56
C TRP A 187 -11.33 2.63 -23.11
N PHE A 188 -10.74 1.60 -23.71
CA PHE A 188 -11.40 0.40 -24.23
C PHE A 188 -11.84 -0.58 -23.14
N ASN A 189 -11.26 -0.53 -21.93
CA ASN A 189 -11.63 -1.41 -20.84
C ASN A 189 -12.84 -0.83 -20.08
N PRO A 190 -14.03 -1.44 -20.13
CA PRO A 190 -15.20 -0.89 -19.43
C PRO A 190 -15.05 -0.87 -17.91
N PHE A 191 -14.25 -1.78 -17.33
CA PHE A 191 -14.12 -1.90 -15.87
C PHE A 191 -13.43 -0.70 -15.21
N VAL A 192 -12.55 0.00 -15.93
CA VAL A 192 -11.86 1.19 -15.39
C VAL A 192 -12.86 2.29 -14.93
N TYR A 193 -14.00 2.41 -15.62
CA TYR A 193 -15.06 3.36 -15.27
C TYR A 193 -15.75 2.96 -13.96
N PHE A 194 -15.93 1.65 -13.73
CA PHE A 194 -16.49 1.15 -12.49
C PHE A 194 -15.49 1.24 -11.33
N TYR A 195 -14.19 1.06 -11.57
CA TYR A 195 -13.15 1.35 -10.57
C TYR A 195 -13.18 2.81 -10.14
N LYS A 196 -13.27 3.76 -11.08
CA LYS A 196 -13.43 5.19 -10.74
C LYS A 196 -14.64 5.39 -9.83
N LYS A 197 -15.79 4.82 -10.16
CA LYS A 197 -17.03 4.95 -9.36
C LYS A 197 -16.86 4.35 -7.96
N ALA A 198 -16.25 3.17 -7.86
CA ALA A 198 -15.95 2.51 -6.59
C ALA A 198 -14.99 3.36 -5.73
N MET A 199 -13.94 3.93 -6.35
CA MET A 199 -12.94 4.76 -5.69
C MET A 199 -13.56 6.03 -5.10
N VAL A 200 -14.34 6.76 -5.91
CA VAL A 200 -15.04 7.97 -5.45
C VAL A 200 -15.98 7.63 -4.30
N THR A 201 -16.79 6.57 -4.44
CA THR A 201 -17.69 6.11 -3.35
C THR A 201 -16.91 5.79 -2.07
N ASN A 202 -15.75 5.16 -2.18
CA ASN A 202 -14.91 4.83 -1.04
C ASN A 202 -14.28 6.08 -0.39
N HIS A 203 -13.92 7.10 -1.17
CA HIS A 203 -13.47 8.39 -0.63
C HIS A 203 -14.54 9.10 0.18
N GLU A 204 -15.79 9.09 -0.32
CA GLU A 204 -16.94 9.61 0.44
C GLU A 204 -17.07 8.89 1.78
N PHE A 205 -16.93 7.55 1.79
CA PHE A 205 -17.00 6.79 3.04
C PHE A 205 -15.89 7.14 4.03
N ILE A 206 -14.66 7.38 3.55
CA ILE A 206 -13.54 7.83 4.40
C ILE A 206 -13.86 9.20 5.00
N ALA A 207 -14.33 10.14 4.19
CA ALA A 207 -14.68 11.48 4.63
C ALA A 207 -15.83 11.45 5.65
N ASP A 208 -16.90 10.71 5.34
CA ASP A 208 -18.06 10.53 6.20
C ASP A 208 -17.69 9.92 7.56
N GLU A 209 -16.83 8.89 7.57
CA GLU A 209 -16.38 8.24 8.79
C GLU A 209 -15.60 9.19 9.70
N GLN A 210 -14.73 10.04 9.13
CA GLN A 210 -13.95 11.00 9.89
C GLN A 210 -14.81 12.16 10.42
N VAL A 211 -15.82 12.62 9.67
CA VAL A 211 -16.77 13.62 10.18
C VAL A 211 -17.58 13.06 11.35
N ILE A 212 -18.09 11.84 11.22
CA ILE A 212 -18.87 11.18 12.28
C ILE A 212 -18.02 10.93 13.54
N TYR A 213 -16.75 10.55 13.36
CA TYR A 213 -15.82 10.37 14.47
C TYR A 213 -15.65 11.67 15.28
N ASN A 214 -15.58 12.82 14.61
CA ASN A 214 -15.37 14.11 15.25
C ASN A 214 -16.64 14.69 15.89
N ASN A 215 -17.81 14.58 15.24
CA ASN A 215 -19.03 15.28 15.65
C ASN A 215 -20.11 14.39 16.28
N LYS A 216 -19.91 13.06 16.34
CA LYS A 216 -20.74 12.02 17.03
C LYS A 216 -22.26 12.02 16.76
N ASN A 217 -22.79 12.86 15.86
CA ASN A 217 -24.21 12.92 15.52
C ASN A 217 -24.44 12.54 14.05
N ILE A 218 -24.71 11.25 13.82
CA ILE A 218 -24.95 10.69 12.47
C ILE A 218 -26.21 11.28 11.83
N ARG A 219 -27.29 11.47 12.59
CA ARG A 219 -28.58 11.94 12.06
C ARG A 219 -28.49 13.36 11.54
N ASN A 220 -27.94 14.27 12.33
CA ASN A 220 -27.73 15.65 11.93
C ASN A 220 -26.85 15.75 10.68
N TYR A 221 -25.82 14.91 10.59
CA TYR A 221 -24.96 14.87 9.41
C TYR A 221 -25.68 14.33 8.16
N GLN A 222 -26.51 13.29 8.30
CA GLN A 222 -27.32 12.77 7.20
C GLN A 222 -28.37 13.79 6.72
N GLU A 223 -29.02 14.50 7.63
CA GLU A 223 -29.96 15.59 7.32
C GLU A 223 -29.27 16.73 6.57
N LEU A 224 -28.07 17.10 7.00
CA LEU A 224 -27.25 18.10 6.31
C LEU A 224 -26.93 17.65 4.88
N ILE A 225 -26.42 16.42 4.68
CA ILE A 225 -26.13 15.88 3.34
C ILE A 225 -27.39 15.87 2.48
N LEU A 226 -28.53 15.47 3.05
CA LEU A 226 -29.81 15.46 2.33
C LEU A 226 -30.21 16.87 1.90
N LYS A 227 -30.11 17.86 2.80
CA LYS A 227 -30.38 19.26 2.51
C LYS A 227 -29.47 19.80 1.40
N GLU A 228 -28.18 19.46 1.43
CA GLU A 228 -27.22 19.87 0.39
C GLU A 228 -27.57 19.28 -0.98
N ILE A 229 -28.03 18.04 -1.03
CA ILE A 229 -28.48 17.40 -2.28
C ILE A 229 -29.78 18.04 -2.77
N LEU A 230 -30.73 18.35 -1.89
CA LEU A 230 -31.99 18.99 -2.26
C LEU A 230 -31.80 20.41 -2.80
N LYS A 231 -30.85 21.19 -2.25
CA LYS A 231 -30.50 22.53 -2.75
C LYS A 231 -30.04 22.53 -4.21
N GLN A 232 -29.58 21.39 -4.73
CA GLN A 232 -29.08 21.25 -6.10
C GLN A 232 -30.19 20.95 -7.13
N GLN A 233 -31.45 20.75 -6.72
CA GLN A 233 -32.52 20.14 -7.55
C GLN A 233 -33.38 21.13 -8.36
N ASP A 234 -33.00 22.40 -8.50
CA ASP A 234 -33.82 23.43 -9.18
C ASP A 234 -33.96 23.28 -10.71
N LEU A 235 -33.86 22.06 -11.29
CA LEU A 235 -34.07 21.81 -12.73
C LEU A 235 -34.98 20.60 -13.01
N ASN A 236 -36.21 20.88 -13.44
CA ASN A 236 -37.34 19.95 -13.63
C ASN A 236 -37.27 18.97 -14.83
N LEU A 237 -36.16 18.84 -15.55
CA LEU A 237 -36.07 17.99 -16.76
C LEU A 237 -34.93 16.96 -16.76
N ILE A 238 -34.26 16.74 -15.63
CA ILE A 238 -33.08 15.88 -15.58
C ILE A 238 -33.26 14.81 -14.50
N HIS A 239 -33.03 13.53 -14.84
CA HIS A 239 -32.84 12.47 -13.85
C HIS A 239 -31.55 12.75 -13.05
N GLN A 240 -31.65 13.55 -11.99
CA GLN A 240 -30.54 14.05 -11.18
C GLN A 240 -30.44 13.41 -9.79
N PHE A 241 -30.99 12.22 -9.61
CA PHE A 241 -30.75 11.47 -8.39
C PHE A 241 -29.50 10.61 -8.49
N ASN A 242 -28.38 11.09 -7.95
CA ASN A 242 -27.29 10.24 -7.45
C ASN A 242 -27.71 9.44 -6.20
N PHE A 243 -29.00 9.09 -6.07
CA PHE A 243 -29.60 8.39 -4.92
C PHE A 243 -28.81 7.14 -4.55
N ASN A 244 -28.28 6.42 -5.54
CA ASN A 244 -27.53 5.20 -5.28
C ASN A 244 -26.23 5.45 -4.51
N ASN A 245 -25.53 6.58 -4.72
CA ASN A 245 -24.33 6.89 -3.94
C ASN A 245 -24.69 7.39 -2.54
N THR A 246 -25.62 8.33 -2.43
CA THR A 246 -26.09 8.86 -1.12
C THR A 246 -26.69 7.75 -0.25
N LYS A 247 -27.51 6.87 -0.82
CA LYS A 247 -28.05 5.69 -0.13
C LYS A 247 -26.92 4.80 0.41
N LYS A 248 -25.88 4.55 -0.39
CA LYS A 248 -24.72 3.78 0.05
C LYS A 248 -23.99 4.47 1.19
N ARG A 249 -23.77 5.78 1.12
CA ARG A 249 -23.20 6.59 2.22
C ARG A 249 -24.00 6.41 3.50
N PHE A 250 -25.32 6.60 3.45
CA PHE A 250 -26.19 6.50 4.63
C PHE A 250 -26.22 5.10 5.26
N ILE A 251 -26.30 4.06 4.43
CA ILE A 251 -26.19 2.67 4.89
C ILE A 251 -24.83 2.44 5.54
N MET A 252 -23.75 2.93 4.92
CA MET A 252 -22.39 2.69 5.39
C MET A 252 -22.09 3.43 6.70
N MET A 253 -22.62 4.64 6.90
CA MET A 253 -22.49 5.40 8.15
C MET A 253 -23.05 4.66 9.36
N THR A 254 -24.14 3.91 9.18
CA THR A 254 -24.86 3.19 10.25
C THR A 254 -24.49 1.71 10.34
N SER A 255 -23.78 1.17 9.35
CA SER A 255 -23.39 -0.24 9.32
C SER A 255 -22.27 -0.56 10.32
N LYS A 256 -22.09 -1.85 10.59
CA LYS A 256 -20.95 -2.41 11.33
C LYS A 256 -20.23 -3.43 10.46
N ASN A 257 -18.93 -3.61 10.71
CA ASN A 257 -18.14 -4.65 10.06
C ASN A 257 -18.68 -6.04 10.39
N SER A 258 -18.56 -6.95 9.42
CA SER A 258 -18.83 -8.37 9.68
C SER A 258 -17.74 -8.98 10.58
N LYS A 259 -18.07 -10.08 11.27
CA LYS A 259 -17.10 -10.83 12.09
C LYS A 259 -15.89 -11.32 11.26
N PHE A 260 -16.10 -11.52 9.96
CA PHE A 260 -15.09 -12.00 9.01
C PHE A 260 -14.36 -10.89 8.25
N ALA A 261 -14.56 -9.60 8.58
CA ALA A 261 -13.95 -8.48 7.85
C ALA A 261 -12.42 -8.60 7.73
N LYS A 262 -11.73 -9.11 8.76
CA LYS A 262 -10.29 -9.37 8.71
C LYS A 262 -9.95 -10.51 7.73
N ALA A 263 -10.66 -11.62 7.82
CA ALA A 263 -10.46 -12.77 6.94
C ALA A 263 -10.68 -12.40 5.46
N LYS A 264 -11.71 -11.61 5.16
CA LYS A 264 -11.98 -11.10 3.80
C LYS A 264 -10.85 -10.24 3.25
N LYS A 265 -10.15 -9.48 4.09
CA LYS A 265 -8.94 -8.74 3.69
C LYS A 265 -7.79 -9.69 3.39
N TYR A 266 -7.53 -10.66 4.26
CA TYR A 266 -6.46 -11.64 4.00
C TYR A 266 -6.74 -12.53 2.78
N LEU A 267 -8.02 -12.73 2.43
CA LEU A 267 -8.44 -13.44 1.22
C LEU A 267 -7.96 -12.75 -0.08
N THR A 268 -7.56 -11.47 -0.04
CA THR A 268 -7.00 -10.82 -1.24
C THR A 268 -5.67 -11.43 -1.65
N ILE A 269 -4.85 -11.88 -0.70
CA ILE A 269 -3.52 -12.46 -0.99
C ILE A 269 -3.64 -13.71 -1.87
N PRO A 270 -4.38 -14.77 -1.46
CA PRO A 270 -4.54 -15.95 -2.30
C PRO A 270 -5.26 -15.64 -3.63
N ALA A 271 -6.17 -14.66 -3.64
CA ALA A 271 -6.83 -14.23 -4.87
C ALA A 271 -5.83 -13.63 -5.87
N PHE A 272 -4.94 -12.72 -5.43
CA PHE A 272 -3.90 -12.16 -6.28
C PHE A 272 -2.90 -13.22 -6.74
N THR A 273 -2.45 -14.12 -5.86
CA THR A 273 -1.53 -15.20 -6.26
C THR A 273 -2.15 -16.14 -7.30
N ALA A 274 -3.43 -16.52 -7.12
CA ALA A 274 -4.13 -17.37 -8.07
C ALA A 274 -4.27 -16.69 -9.44
N LEU A 275 -4.61 -15.39 -9.46
CA LEU A 275 -4.71 -14.62 -10.70
C LEU A 275 -3.34 -14.47 -11.39
N THR A 276 -2.26 -14.30 -10.64
CA THR A 276 -0.91 -14.31 -11.22
C THR A 276 -0.63 -15.64 -11.94
N LEU A 277 -0.91 -16.78 -11.31
CA LEU A 277 -0.68 -18.09 -11.93
C LEU A 277 -1.54 -18.35 -13.18
N ILE A 278 -2.75 -17.79 -13.22
CA ILE A 278 -3.69 -17.96 -14.35
C ILE A 278 -3.35 -17.03 -15.53
N PHE A 279 -3.02 -15.76 -15.24
CA PHE A 279 -2.93 -14.71 -16.27
C PHE A 279 -1.50 -14.34 -16.68
N ALA A 280 -0.48 -14.71 -15.89
CA ALA A 280 0.92 -14.50 -16.27
C ALA A 280 1.28 -15.27 -17.54
N GLU A 281 2.25 -14.76 -18.28
CA GLU A 281 2.79 -15.40 -19.47
C GLU A 281 3.70 -16.56 -19.06
N LYS A 282 3.57 -17.72 -19.72
CA LYS A 282 4.39 -18.89 -19.43
C LYS A 282 5.53 -18.99 -20.44
N ALA A 283 6.76 -19.01 -19.96
CA ALA A 283 7.92 -19.32 -20.79
C ALA A 283 8.22 -20.82 -20.67
N TYR A 284 7.97 -21.57 -21.74
CA TYR A 284 8.29 -22.99 -21.82
C TYR A 284 9.77 -23.16 -22.11
N ALA A 285 10.42 -24.12 -21.45
CA ALA A 285 11.75 -24.53 -21.83
C ALA A 285 11.68 -25.18 -23.22
N ASN A 286 12.24 -24.54 -24.25
CA ASN A 286 12.63 -25.25 -25.45
C ASN A 286 13.83 -26.10 -25.07
N ASN A 287 13.67 -27.43 -25.14
CA ASN A 287 14.82 -28.26 -25.45
C ASN A 287 15.27 -27.75 -26.82
N MET A 288 16.39 -27.02 -26.86
CA MET A 288 17.21 -27.05 -28.06
C MET A 288 17.31 -28.53 -28.45
N PRO A 289 17.18 -28.91 -29.73
CA PRO A 289 17.59 -30.25 -30.11
C PRO A 289 18.96 -30.44 -29.49
N GLU A 290 19.14 -31.51 -28.70
CA GLU A 290 20.48 -31.99 -28.42
C GLU A 290 21.14 -32.06 -29.78
N THR A 291 21.97 -31.06 -30.10
CA THR A 291 23.04 -31.26 -31.05
C THR A 291 23.75 -32.44 -30.45
N GLU A 292 23.56 -33.60 -31.08
CA GLU A 292 24.26 -34.83 -30.78
C GLU A 292 25.68 -34.43 -30.41
N ASN A 293 26.02 -34.55 -29.13
CA ASN A 293 27.38 -34.41 -28.69
C ASN A 293 28.12 -35.69 -29.07
N LYS A 294 28.19 -35.96 -30.38
CA LYS A 294 29.30 -36.70 -30.98
C LYS A 294 30.45 -35.72 -31.13
N ASN A 295 31.04 -35.33 -30.01
CA ASN A 295 32.45 -34.94 -29.87
C ASN A 295 32.80 -34.57 -28.42
N SER A 296 32.41 -35.41 -27.47
CA SER A 296 33.02 -35.46 -26.13
C SER A 296 34.17 -36.48 -26.04
N ASN A 297 34.88 -36.73 -27.16
CA ASN A 297 36.05 -37.62 -27.22
C ASN A 297 37.34 -36.97 -27.75
N SER A 298 37.41 -35.65 -27.88
CA SER A 298 38.63 -34.96 -28.38
C SER A 298 39.31 -34.00 -27.40
N LEU A 299 38.81 -33.84 -26.16
CA LEU A 299 39.50 -33.05 -25.11
C LEU A 299 39.86 -33.84 -23.84
N GLN A 300 39.38 -35.09 -23.69
CA GLN A 300 39.83 -36.01 -22.63
C GLN A 300 41.15 -36.73 -22.99
N SER A 301 41.59 -36.64 -24.25
CA SER A 301 42.80 -37.30 -24.77
C SER A 301 44.07 -36.42 -24.68
N ALA A 302 43.98 -35.21 -24.13
CA ALA A 302 45.12 -34.32 -23.90
C ALA A 302 45.60 -34.27 -22.43
N TYR A 303 44.92 -34.96 -21.50
CA TYR A 303 45.29 -34.98 -20.06
C TYR A 303 45.82 -36.33 -19.55
N ASN A 304 45.85 -37.38 -20.39
CA ASN A 304 46.26 -38.73 -19.98
C ASN A 304 47.57 -39.24 -20.64
N THR A 305 48.36 -38.37 -21.26
CA THR A 305 49.67 -38.74 -21.85
C THR A 305 50.81 -37.95 -21.21
N THR A 306 50.95 -37.96 -19.88
CA THR A 306 52.26 -37.81 -19.21
C THR A 306 52.23 -38.31 -17.76
N LYS A 307 51.98 -39.60 -17.56
CA LYS A 307 52.37 -40.30 -16.33
C LYS A 307 52.61 -41.78 -16.60
N SER A 308 53.67 -42.06 -17.33
CA SER A 308 54.39 -43.32 -17.29
C SER A 308 55.79 -43.14 -17.85
N TYR A 309 56.70 -42.64 -17.02
CA TYR A 309 58.12 -42.99 -17.13
C TYR A 309 58.63 -43.31 -15.74
N HIS A 310 59.35 -44.43 -15.70
CA HIS A 310 59.88 -45.10 -14.54
C HIS A 310 60.86 -44.25 -13.75
N ALA A 311 60.82 -44.39 -12.43
CA ALA A 311 61.87 -43.94 -11.54
C ALA A 311 63.14 -44.78 -11.77
N GLN A 312 64.23 -44.14 -12.16
CA GLN A 312 65.59 -44.65 -11.93
C GLN A 312 66.20 -43.84 -10.78
N LYS A 313 66.61 -44.54 -9.72
CA LYS A 313 67.31 -43.97 -8.56
C LYS A 313 68.68 -43.48 -9.02
N ASP A 314 68.95 -42.20 -8.82
CA ASP A 314 70.32 -41.65 -8.77
C ASP A 314 70.66 -41.36 -7.30
N PRO A 315 71.72 -41.96 -6.71
CA PRO A 315 72.04 -41.81 -5.28
C PRO A 315 72.62 -40.46 -4.85
N ASP A 316 72.91 -39.52 -5.76
CA ASP A 316 73.77 -38.36 -5.43
C ASP A 316 73.11 -36.97 -5.50
N PHE A 317 71.78 -36.88 -5.43
CA PHE A 317 71.09 -35.58 -5.41
C PHE A 317 70.86 -35.06 -3.99
N LYS A 318 71.74 -34.15 -3.52
CA LYS A 318 71.54 -33.38 -2.28
C LYS A 318 70.70 -32.13 -2.54
N VAL A 319 69.55 -32.03 -1.88
CA VAL A 319 68.75 -30.79 -1.80
C VAL A 319 69.36 -29.86 -0.76
N GLN A 320 69.73 -28.65 -1.19
CA GLN A 320 70.15 -27.56 -0.33
C GLN A 320 68.91 -26.83 0.20
N GLN A 321 68.79 -26.74 1.51
CA GLN A 321 67.68 -26.12 2.22
C GLN A 321 67.99 -24.62 2.37
N GLU A 322 67.33 -23.77 1.59
CA GLU A 322 67.42 -22.30 1.75
C GLU A 322 66.16 -21.73 2.41
N GLY A 323 66.40 -20.75 3.27
CA GLY A 323 65.52 -20.28 4.32
C GLY A 323 64.45 -19.27 3.90
N LEU A 324 63.54 -19.09 4.85
CA LEU A 324 62.34 -18.28 4.83
C LEU A 324 62.66 -16.76 4.90
N PRO A 325 62.16 -15.92 3.98
CA PRO A 325 62.02 -14.48 4.21
C PRO A 325 60.73 -14.21 5.00
N ASN A 326 60.81 -13.26 5.93
CA ASN A 326 60.03 -13.24 7.17
C ASN A 326 59.28 -11.91 7.30
N ASP A 327 58.55 -11.48 6.28
CA ASP A 327 57.97 -10.13 6.30
C ASP A 327 56.71 -10.01 5.42
N LEU A 328 55.56 -10.37 6.00
CA LEU A 328 54.25 -9.81 5.65
C LEU A 328 53.29 -9.95 6.83
N LYS A 329 53.35 -8.96 7.73
CA LYS A 329 52.33 -8.73 8.76
C LYS A 329 51.23 -7.85 8.17
N THR A 330 50.01 -8.38 8.22
CA THR A 330 48.73 -7.71 8.54
C THR A 330 48.64 -6.18 8.37
N ASP A 331 47.72 -5.71 7.53
CA ASP A 331 46.93 -4.53 7.87
C ASP A 331 45.51 -4.57 7.29
N THR A 332 44.54 -4.69 8.18
CA THR A 332 43.10 -4.49 7.98
C THR A 332 42.76 -3.09 8.47
N THR A 333 42.48 -2.14 7.59
CA THR A 333 41.72 -0.93 7.93
C THR A 333 40.96 -0.35 6.73
N PRO A 334 39.65 -0.03 6.84
CA PRO A 334 38.95 0.82 5.90
C PRO A 334 39.16 2.31 6.24
N LYS A 335 39.48 3.08 5.20
CA LYS A 335 39.71 4.52 5.17
C LYS A 335 38.51 5.32 5.72
N LYS A 336 38.73 6.12 6.76
CA LYS A 336 37.82 7.19 7.22
C LYS A 336 37.96 8.42 6.32
N THR A 337 36.88 8.83 5.66
CA THR A 337 36.77 10.16 5.04
C THR A 337 36.16 11.13 6.06
N LYS A 338 36.93 12.13 6.49
CA LYS A 338 36.47 13.26 7.31
C LYS A 338 35.64 14.22 6.44
N VAL A 339 34.39 14.48 6.83
CA VAL A 339 33.68 15.73 6.46
C VAL A 339 33.39 16.46 7.76
N THR A 340 33.90 17.68 7.87
CA THR A 340 33.75 18.56 9.03
C THR A 340 32.65 19.57 8.72
N ALA A 341 31.58 19.61 9.52
CA ALA A 341 30.62 20.70 9.53
C ALA A 341 30.55 21.29 10.94
N LYS A 342 30.86 22.60 11.05
CA LYS A 342 30.83 23.41 12.27
C LYS A 342 29.40 23.53 12.80
N LEU A 343 29.20 23.29 14.11
CA LEU A 343 28.04 23.82 14.84
C LEU A 343 28.31 25.29 15.21
N GLN A 344 27.32 26.16 14.98
CA GLN A 344 27.24 27.47 15.61
C GLN A 344 26.33 27.36 16.84
N GLU A 345 26.83 27.83 17.98
CA GLU A 345 26.10 27.99 19.24
C GLU A 345 25.08 29.12 19.15
N ILE A 346 23.88 28.92 19.70
CA ILE A 346 23.01 30.02 20.14
C ILE A 346 22.64 29.78 21.61
N LYS A 347 22.84 30.86 22.38
CA LYS A 347 22.73 30.99 23.83
C LYS A 347 21.31 30.80 24.37
N ASN A 348 21.22 30.22 25.57
CA ASN A 348 20.05 30.28 26.44
C ASN A 348 19.84 31.68 27.02
N THR A 349 18.58 32.12 27.10
CA THR A 349 18.11 33.12 28.07
C THR A 349 16.75 32.71 28.62
N ASN A 350 16.60 32.96 29.92
CA ASN A 350 15.60 32.50 30.89
C ASN A 350 14.13 32.88 30.62
N GLY A 351 13.22 32.00 31.11
CA GLY A 351 12.14 32.36 32.04
C GLY A 351 10.76 32.69 31.46
N ASP A 352 9.82 31.74 31.51
CA ASP A 352 8.55 31.94 32.23
C ASP A 352 7.72 30.65 32.37
N ASN A 353 7.03 30.52 33.49
CA ASN A 353 6.23 29.35 33.88
C ASN A 353 4.88 29.29 33.13
N THR A 354 4.66 28.24 32.32
CA THR A 354 3.31 27.70 32.06
C THR A 354 3.36 26.21 31.73
N VAL A 355 2.54 25.44 32.44
CA VAL A 355 2.33 24.00 32.24
C VAL A 355 1.83 23.77 30.80
N THR A 356 2.65 23.12 29.96
CA THR A 356 2.26 22.72 28.61
C THR A 356 2.46 21.22 28.42
N ASP A 357 1.34 20.61 28.04
CA ASP A 357 1.11 19.28 27.50
C ASP A 357 2.27 18.81 26.60
N LEU A 358 2.93 17.71 26.96
CA LEU A 358 4.02 17.12 26.18
C LEU A 358 3.43 16.52 24.89
N ALA A 359 3.41 17.35 23.84
CA ALA A 359 3.12 16.93 22.48
C ALA A 359 4.08 15.79 22.08
N ILE A 360 3.51 14.62 21.79
CA ILE A 360 4.24 13.47 21.24
C ILE A 360 4.70 13.87 19.84
N ALA A 361 6.02 13.96 19.64
CA ALA A 361 6.61 14.20 18.33
C ALA A 361 6.20 13.10 17.33
N PRO A 362 6.02 13.44 16.04
CA PRO A 362 5.69 12.46 15.01
C PRO A 362 6.79 11.38 14.92
N PRO A 363 6.44 10.14 14.54
CA PRO A 363 7.39 9.03 14.55
C PRO A 363 8.55 9.32 13.58
N THR A 364 9.76 9.37 14.13
CA THR A 364 11.01 9.43 13.37
C THR A 364 11.11 8.20 12.47
N ALA A 365 11.72 8.38 11.28
CA ALA A 365 11.92 7.33 10.29
C ALA A 365 12.54 6.05 10.88
N PRO A 366 12.35 4.87 10.27
CA PRO A 366 12.90 3.61 10.76
C PRO A 366 14.43 3.73 10.83
N ILE A 367 14.96 3.65 12.04
CA ILE A 367 16.39 3.74 12.31
C ILE A 367 16.98 2.36 11.98
N GLU A 368 17.86 2.30 10.99
CA GLU A 368 18.70 1.11 10.78
C GLU A 368 19.47 0.85 12.08
N ASN A 369 19.33 -0.36 12.63
CA ASN A 369 19.95 -0.85 13.88
C ASN A 369 19.30 -0.42 15.21
N PHE A 370 17.98 -0.20 15.26
CA PHE A 370 17.25 -0.14 16.53
C PHE A 370 16.76 -1.53 16.98
N VAL A 371 17.15 -1.94 18.20
CA VAL A 371 16.64 -3.15 18.87
C VAL A 371 15.83 -2.73 20.07
N GLN A 372 14.59 -3.20 20.17
CA GLN A 372 13.68 -2.87 21.26
C GLN A 372 14.09 -3.55 22.57
N ALA A 373 13.79 -2.92 23.72
CA ALA A 373 13.99 -3.51 25.03
C ALA A 373 13.21 -4.84 25.19
N GLU A 374 13.83 -5.82 25.86
CA GLU A 374 13.29 -7.17 26.03
C GLU A 374 13.17 -7.54 27.52
N PHE A 375 12.00 -8.01 27.95
CA PHE A 375 11.79 -8.51 29.30
C PHE A 375 12.55 -9.83 29.54
N PRO A 376 13.04 -10.13 30.76
CA PRO A 376 13.64 -11.42 31.08
C PRO A 376 12.71 -12.60 30.77
N GLY A 377 13.12 -13.49 29.86
CA GLY A 377 12.26 -14.59 29.39
C GLY A 377 11.34 -14.22 28.22
N GLY A 378 11.48 -12.99 27.69
CA GLY A 378 10.77 -12.52 26.50
C GLY A 378 9.32 -12.11 26.76
N ASN A 379 8.67 -11.65 25.68
CA ASN A 379 7.29 -11.12 25.75
C ASN A 379 6.25 -12.17 26.17
N HIS A 380 6.51 -13.46 25.91
CA HIS A 380 5.63 -14.54 26.33
C HIS A 380 5.61 -14.69 27.86
N GLU A 381 6.78 -14.69 28.49
CA GLU A 381 6.91 -14.81 29.94
C GLU A 381 6.33 -13.58 30.65
N LEU A 382 6.55 -12.38 30.11
CA LEU A 382 5.92 -11.14 30.59
C LEU A 382 4.39 -11.26 30.64
N ARG A 383 3.77 -11.74 29.56
CA ARG A 383 2.31 -11.89 29.47
C ARG A 383 1.79 -12.94 30.45
N LYS A 384 2.52 -14.04 30.62
CA LYS A 384 2.17 -15.11 31.57
C LYS A 384 2.20 -14.61 33.01
N GLN A 385 3.27 -13.95 33.43
CA GLN A 385 3.40 -13.38 34.78
C GLN A 385 2.37 -12.28 35.03
N PHE A 386 2.15 -11.41 34.04
CA PHE A 386 1.11 -10.38 34.12
C PHE A 386 -0.29 -10.99 34.30
N GLY A 387 -0.64 -12.00 33.50
CA GLY A 387 -1.92 -12.69 33.61
C GLY A 387 -2.14 -13.36 34.97
N ASN A 388 -1.09 -13.93 35.56
CA ASN A 388 -1.16 -14.59 36.87
C ASN A 388 -1.29 -13.61 38.04
N ALA A 389 -0.70 -12.43 37.94
CA ALA A 389 -0.71 -11.41 38.99
C ALA A 389 -1.91 -10.43 38.88
N PHE A 390 -2.62 -10.43 37.76
CA PHE A 390 -3.75 -9.54 37.50
C PHE A 390 -4.97 -9.94 38.33
N ASN A 391 -5.47 -9.02 39.15
CA ASN A 391 -6.63 -9.26 39.99
C ASN A 391 -7.92 -8.79 39.30
N SER A 392 -8.70 -9.74 38.79
CA SER A 392 -10.01 -9.46 38.19
C SER A 392 -11.14 -9.26 39.19
N SER A 393 -10.91 -9.43 40.51
CA SER A 393 -11.97 -9.27 41.52
C SER A 393 -12.24 -7.81 41.89
N VAL A 394 -11.40 -6.87 41.45
CA VAL A 394 -11.53 -5.43 41.75
C VAL A 394 -12.63 -4.74 40.94
N PHE A 395 -13.15 -5.41 39.90
CA PHE A 395 -14.13 -4.85 38.98
C PHE A 395 -15.56 -5.11 39.48
N GLY A 396 -16.36 -4.04 39.57
CA GLY A 396 -17.74 -4.08 40.06
C GLY A 396 -18.76 -4.58 39.04
N LYS A 397 -20.00 -4.84 39.48
CA LYS A 397 -21.11 -5.26 38.61
C LYS A 397 -21.45 -4.26 37.49
N ASP A 398 -21.08 -2.99 37.68
CA ASP A 398 -21.33 -1.89 36.74
C ASP A 398 -20.21 -1.72 35.69
N GLU A 399 -19.09 -2.45 35.84
CA GLU A 399 -17.93 -2.40 34.94
C GLU A 399 -17.91 -3.61 33.96
N ARG A 400 -19.10 -4.05 33.51
CA ARG A 400 -19.25 -5.15 32.56
C ARG A 400 -18.96 -4.71 31.12
N GLY A 401 -18.31 -5.59 30.36
CA GLY A 401 -18.03 -5.40 28.94
C GLY A 401 -16.54 -5.33 28.60
N ASN A 402 -16.25 -4.84 27.39
CA ASN A 402 -14.89 -4.81 26.85
C ASN A 402 -14.10 -3.60 27.39
N MET A 403 -13.08 -3.88 28.20
CA MET A 403 -12.16 -2.88 28.74
C MET A 403 -10.81 -2.97 28.04
N LYS A 404 -10.16 -1.83 27.79
CA LYS A 404 -8.88 -1.76 27.09
C LYS A 404 -7.97 -0.74 27.76
N ALA A 405 -6.70 -1.09 27.88
CA ALA A 405 -5.66 -0.18 28.32
C ALA A 405 -4.34 -0.47 27.61
N ASP A 406 -3.51 0.54 27.46
CA ASP A 406 -2.12 0.48 27.05
C ASP A 406 -1.24 0.77 28.28
N ILE A 407 -0.35 -0.17 28.60
CA ILE A 407 0.63 -0.01 29.68
C ILE A 407 1.95 0.47 29.07
N TYR A 408 2.52 1.52 29.63
CA TYR A 408 3.81 2.09 29.26
C TYR A 408 4.81 1.87 30.38
N VAL A 409 5.91 1.17 30.08
CA VAL A 409 7.01 0.91 31.01
C VAL A 409 8.23 1.67 30.51
N SER A 410 8.65 2.70 31.24
CA SER A 410 9.89 3.43 30.96
C SER A 410 11.08 2.66 31.52
N ILE A 411 12.07 2.40 30.68
CA ILE A 411 13.25 1.59 30.96
C ILE A 411 14.47 2.47 30.68
N ASP A 412 15.41 2.54 31.62
CA ASP A 412 16.67 3.27 31.43
C ASP A 412 17.70 2.47 30.60
N GLU A 413 18.84 3.10 30.31
CA GLU A 413 19.97 2.50 29.60
C GLU A 413 20.57 1.26 30.30
N ASN A 414 20.31 1.08 31.60
CA ASN A 414 20.74 -0.08 32.38
C ASN A 414 19.69 -1.19 32.43
N GLY A 415 18.55 -1.01 31.74
CA GLY A 415 17.46 -1.99 31.75
C GLY A 415 16.57 -1.94 32.99
N LYS A 416 16.68 -0.92 33.84
CA LYS A 416 15.86 -0.77 35.05
C LYS A 416 14.59 0.00 34.73
N THR A 417 13.47 -0.46 35.28
CA THR A 417 12.20 0.26 35.16
C THR A 417 12.21 1.52 36.02
N THR A 418 11.95 2.68 35.39
CA THR A 418 11.91 3.99 36.04
C THR A 418 10.49 4.50 36.26
N ASN A 419 9.55 4.15 35.37
CA ASN A 419 8.16 4.59 35.47
C ASN A 419 7.21 3.58 34.84
N ILE A 420 5.99 3.49 35.37
CA ILE A 420 4.90 2.70 34.81
C ILE A 420 3.65 3.54 34.80
N LYS A 421 3.02 3.66 33.63
CA LYS A 421 1.74 4.33 33.42
C LYS A 421 0.79 3.42 32.64
N ALA A 422 -0.51 3.58 32.85
CA ALA A 422 -1.52 2.94 32.02
C ALA A 422 -2.51 3.99 31.53
N ASP A 423 -2.89 3.90 30.26
CA ASP A 423 -3.92 4.72 29.63
C ASP A 423 -4.99 3.81 29.04
N GLY A 424 -6.24 4.02 29.41
CA GLY A 424 -7.31 3.08 29.15
C GLY A 424 -8.67 3.64 29.53
N ASN A 425 -9.72 2.93 29.11
CA ASN A 425 -11.09 3.45 29.14
C ASN A 425 -11.72 3.53 30.55
N THR A 426 -11.08 2.97 31.58
CA THR A 426 -11.56 3.02 32.97
C THR A 426 -10.39 3.22 33.92
N SER A 427 -10.59 4.01 34.97
CA SER A 427 -9.59 4.23 36.01
C SER A 427 -9.26 2.95 36.79
N THR A 428 -10.26 2.10 37.04
CA THR A 428 -10.10 0.80 37.73
C THR A 428 -9.13 -0.11 36.97
N LEU A 429 -9.29 -0.25 35.64
CA LEU A 429 -8.36 -1.04 34.83
C LEU A 429 -6.96 -0.45 34.81
N ASN A 430 -6.84 0.88 34.70
CA ASN A 430 -5.54 1.54 34.65
C ASN A 430 -4.78 1.35 35.97
N ASN A 431 -5.46 1.50 37.11
CA ASN A 431 -4.88 1.30 38.44
C ASN A 431 -4.42 -0.14 38.63
N GLU A 432 -5.26 -1.11 38.27
CA GLU A 432 -4.93 -2.54 38.41
C GLU A 432 -3.81 -2.98 37.46
N ALA A 433 -3.78 -2.44 36.24
CA ALA A 433 -2.72 -2.68 35.28
C ALA A 433 -1.36 -2.13 35.75
N VAL A 434 -1.33 -0.92 36.34
CA VAL A 434 -0.11 -0.35 36.92
C VAL A 434 0.36 -1.16 38.12
N ARG A 435 -0.56 -1.57 39.02
CA ARG A 435 -0.24 -2.40 40.19
C ARG A 435 0.39 -3.73 39.76
N THR A 436 -0.27 -4.44 38.85
CA THR A 436 0.18 -5.72 38.31
C THR A 436 1.54 -5.59 37.64
N MET A 437 1.73 -4.56 36.80
CA MET A 437 3.00 -4.38 36.10
C MET A 437 4.13 -4.06 37.07
N LYS A 438 3.90 -3.25 38.12
CA LYS A 438 4.90 -2.97 39.17
C LYS A 438 5.35 -4.25 39.87
N GLU A 439 4.44 -5.16 40.14
CA GLU A 439 4.73 -6.46 40.76
C GLU A 439 5.59 -7.33 39.84
N VAL A 440 5.21 -7.45 38.55
CA VAL A 440 5.90 -8.29 37.57
C VAL A 440 7.32 -7.82 37.26
N VAL A 441 7.55 -6.51 37.17
CA VAL A 441 8.88 -5.96 36.89
C VAL A 441 9.73 -5.76 38.15
N SER A 442 9.17 -5.96 39.34
CA SER A 442 9.90 -5.80 40.59
C SER A 442 11.10 -6.75 40.62
N ASN A 443 12.28 -6.20 40.89
CA ASN A 443 13.55 -6.94 40.91
C ASN A 443 13.90 -7.65 39.59
N LYS A 444 13.42 -7.16 38.45
CA LYS A 444 13.78 -7.64 37.11
C LYS A 444 14.54 -6.57 36.33
N THR A 445 15.58 -6.99 35.61
CA THR A 445 16.37 -6.12 34.72
C THR A 445 16.10 -6.50 33.28
N TRP A 446 15.59 -5.56 32.49
CA TRP A 446 15.34 -5.74 31.07
C TRP A 446 16.66 -5.76 30.29
N LYS A 447 16.68 -6.40 29.12
CA LYS A 447 17.68 -6.04 28.12
C LYS A 447 17.29 -4.64 27.59
N PRO A 448 18.15 -3.61 27.72
CA PRO A 448 17.82 -2.27 27.28
C PRO A 448 17.64 -2.22 25.77
N ALA A 449 16.90 -1.22 25.28
CA ALA A 449 16.88 -0.95 23.86
C ALA A 449 18.26 -0.48 23.40
N THR A 450 18.67 -0.84 22.18
CA THR A 450 19.94 -0.40 21.63
C THR A 450 19.74 0.33 20.31
N GLU A 451 20.46 1.42 20.13
CA GLU A 451 20.56 2.15 18.87
C GLU A 451 22.02 2.13 18.43
N ASN A 452 22.29 1.56 17.24
CA ASN A 452 23.66 1.36 16.75
C ASN A 452 24.57 0.59 17.74
N GLY A 453 23.98 -0.33 18.52
CA GLY A 453 24.69 -1.12 19.53
C GLY A 453 24.87 -0.44 20.89
N ASN A 454 24.51 0.84 21.04
CA ASN A 454 24.59 1.55 22.31
C ASN A 454 23.26 1.46 23.08
N PRO A 455 23.24 1.12 24.38
CA PRO A 455 22.03 1.14 25.20
C PRO A 455 21.42 2.54 25.28
N ILE A 456 20.10 2.63 25.11
CA ILE A 456 19.34 3.89 25.22
C ILE A 456 18.10 3.71 26.09
N PRO A 457 17.67 4.78 26.81
CA PRO A 457 16.37 4.79 27.46
C PRO A 457 15.24 4.56 26.47
N SER A 458 14.24 3.77 26.84
CA SER A 458 13.12 3.44 25.97
C SER A 458 11.82 3.26 26.74
N THR A 459 10.70 3.30 26.00
CA THR A 459 9.38 3.00 26.58
C THR A 459 8.81 1.77 25.91
N PHE A 460 8.59 0.71 26.70
CA PHE A 460 7.92 -0.50 26.26
C PHE A 460 6.40 -0.34 26.39
N ARG A 461 5.67 -0.67 25.33
CA ARG A 461 4.19 -0.60 25.30
C ARG A 461 3.59 -2.00 25.31
N LEU A 462 2.72 -2.28 26.28
CA LEU A 462 1.93 -3.51 26.36
C LEU A 462 0.42 -3.21 26.26
N PRO A 463 -0.24 -3.51 25.13
CA PRO A 463 -1.68 -3.42 25.01
C PRO A 463 -2.37 -4.60 25.72
N ILE A 464 -3.36 -4.28 26.55
CA ILE A 464 -4.22 -5.24 27.26
C ILE A 464 -5.69 -5.02 26.92
N SER A 465 -6.47 -6.11 26.94
CA SER A 465 -7.91 -6.08 26.71
C SER A 465 -8.57 -7.16 27.54
N PHE A 466 -9.62 -6.78 28.28
CA PHE A 466 -10.38 -7.66 29.15
C PHE A 466 -11.85 -7.62 28.75
N ASN A 467 -12.55 -8.72 28.96
CA ASN A 467 -14.00 -8.78 28.85
C ASN A 467 -14.55 -9.37 30.14
N ILE A 468 -15.22 -8.55 30.93
CA ILE A 468 -15.83 -8.94 32.20
C ILE A 468 -17.29 -9.29 31.93
N GLN A 469 -17.64 -10.55 32.19
CA GLN A 469 -18.98 -11.11 31.95
C GLN A 469 -19.96 -10.79 33.09
#